data_AF-A0A2W0G1F3-F1
#
_entry.id   AF-A0A2W0G1F3-F1
#
_cell.length_a   1.000
_cell.length_b   1.000
_cell.length_c   1.000
_cell.angle_alpha   90.00
_cell.angle_beta   90.00
_cell.angle_gamma   90.00
#
_symmetry.space_group_name_H-M   'P 1'
#
loop_
_entity.id
_entity.type
_entity.pdbx_description
1 polymer ?
#
loop_
_entity_poly.entity_id
_entity_poly.type
_entity_poly.pdbx_seq_one_letter_code
_entity_poly.pdbx_strand_id
1 'polypeptide(L)'
;MLAAALVATVGFFMCIFSMARVINDVVSTNMVRRLPLSMGRYCSDDSGLWVSVPQGVELWVSVYDSGWTVLHKNAVMFLETAPDPSVALESFADLTSPTSWSGSLANIWQARADAFGELIHHPRADISDAARDIHERLMLMIERQRDREQQEDRKGEQRFE
;
A
#
# COMPACT_ATOMS: atom_id res chain seq x y z
N MET A 1 2.61 -40.68 3.22
CA MET A 1 2.35 -39.30 3.69
C MET A 1 3.54 -38.34 3.50
N LEU A 2 4.73 -38.80 3.07
CA LEU A 2 5.88 -37.91 2.84
C LEU A 2 5.89 -37.18 1.48
N ALA A 3 5.17 -37.66 0.46
CA ALA A 3 5.22 -37.10 -0.89
C ALA A 3 4.41 -35.80 -1.08
N ALA A 4 3.38 -35.56 -0.27
CA ALA A 4 2.52 -34.38 -0.40
C ALA A 4 3.18 -33.08 0.11
N ALA A 5 4.07 -33.18 1.11
CA ALA A 5 4.77 -32.03 1.68
C ALA A 5 5.87 -31.48 0.76
N LEU A 6 6.41 -32.33 -0.14
CA LEU A 6 7.49 -31.95 -1.05
C LEU A 6 6.96 -31.22 -2.31
N VAL A 7 5.71 -31.46 -2.70
CA VAL A 7 5.07 -30.76 -3.83
C VAL A 7 4.65 -29.34 -3.43
N ALA A 8 4.17 -29.14 -2.19
CA ALA A 8 3.77 -27.83 -1.69
C ALA A 8 4.95 -26.85 -1.55
N THR A 9 6.12 -27.34 -1.12
CA THR A 9 7.31 -26.52 -0.94
C THR A 9 7.97 -26.15 -2.27
N VAL A 10 7.98 -27.05 -3.26
CA VAL A 10 8.46 -26.75 -4.62
C VAL A 10 7.50 -25.81 -5.37
N GLY A 11 6.18 -25.95 -5.16
CA GLY A 11 5.17 -25.03 -5.72
C GLY A 11 5.26 -23.61 -5.16
N PHE A 12 5.45 -23.46 -3.85
CA PHE A 12 5.67 -22.16 -3.19
C PHE A 12 6.95 -21.48 -3.70
N PHE A 13 8.03 -22.24 -3.87
CA PHE A 13 9.30 -21.71 -4.40
C PHE A 13 9.20 -21.31 -5.88
N MET A 14 8.43 -22.04 -6.69
CA MET A 14 8.18 -21.71 -8.11
C MET A 14 7.27 -20.49 -8.26
N CYS A 15 6.31 -20.26 -7.37
CA CYS A 15 5.50 -19.04 -7.35
C CYS A 15 6.33 -17.80 -6.99
N ILE A 16 7.23 -17.91 -6.01
CA ILE A 16 8.13 -16.82 -5.62
C ILE A 16 9.13 -16.52 -6.74
N PHE A 17 9.74 -17.54 -7.36
CA PHE A 17 10.65 -17.33 -8.50
C PHE A 17 9.94 -16.81 -9.75
N SER A 18 8.68 -17.18 -9.98
CA SER A 18 7.87 -16.69 -11.10
C SER A 18 7.44 -15.23 -10.90
N MET A 19 7.05 -14.83 -9.68
CA MET A 19 6.79 -13.42 -9.36
C MET A 19 8.06 -12.57 -9.35
N ALA A 20 9.20 -13.08 -8.84
CA ALA A 20 10.47 -12.35 -8.93
C ALA A 20 10.88 -12.10 -10.39
N ARG A 21 10.56 -13.04 -11.29
CA ARG A 21 10.79 -12.88 -12.73
C ARG A 21 9.79 -11.89 -13.37
N VAL A 22 8.52 -11.89 -12.95
CA VAL A 22 7.50 -10.93 -13.41
C VAL A 22 7.79 -9.51 -12.90
N ILE A 23 8.19 -9.34 -11.64
CA ILE A 23 8.58 -8.03 -11.07
C ILE A 23 9.84 -7.49 -11.79
N ASN A 24 10.82 -8.35 -12.08
CA ASN A 24 12.02 -7.96 -12.81
C ASN A 24 11.74 -7.69 -14.31
N ASP A 25 10.82 -8.42 -14.95
CA ASP A 25 10.38 -8.16 -16.34
C ASP A 25 9.53 -6.88 -16.45
N VAL A 26 8.67 -6.60 -15.46
CA VAL A 26 7.83 -5.38 -15.39
C VAL A 26 8.67 -4.13 -15.16
N VAL A 27 9.76 -4.23 -14.40
CA VAL A 27 10.73 -3.14 -14.20
C VAL A 27 11.63 -2.94 -15.44
N SER A 28 11.87 -3.99 -16.23
CA SER A 28 12.91 -3.95 -17.27
C SER A 28 12.41 -3.62 -18.68
N THR A 29 11.16 -3.90 -19.09
CA THR A 29 10.77 -3.60 -20.48
C THR A 29 9.33 -3.13 -20.66
N ASN A 30 9.24 -1.97 -21.30
CA ASN A 30 8.08 -1.39 -21.95
C ASN A 30 7.61 -2.32 -23.08
N MET A 31 6.87 -3.40 -22.78
CA MET A 31 6.18 -4.20 -23.79
C MET A 31 4.88 -4.82 -23.28
N VAL A 32 3.78 -4.21 -23.74
CA VAL A 32 2.48 -4.83 -23.94
C VAL A 32 2.66 -6.22 -24.56
N ARG A 33 2.26 -7.28 -23.84
CA ARG A 33 1.76 -8.53 -24.43
C ARG A 33 1.09 -9.43 -23.38
N ARG A 34 -0.24 -9.43 -23.44
CA ARG A 34 -1.18 -10.55 -23.19
C ARG A 34 -0.65 -11.68 -22.30
N LEU A 35 -1.08 -11.70 -21.04
CA LEU A 35 -1.08 -12.93 -20.23
C LEU A 35 -2.13 -13.91 -20.80
N PRO A 36 -1.82 -15.21 -20.92
CA PRO A 36 -2.78 -16.23 -21.31
C PRO A 36 -3.85 -16.41 -20.22
N LEU A 37 -5.12 -16.32 -20.63
CA LEU A 37 -6.34 -16.32 -19.81
C LEU A 37 -6.56 -17.58 -18.93
N SER A 38 -5.64 -18.56 -18.95
CA SER A 38 -5.75 -19.79 -18.17
C SER A 38 -5.12 -19.71 -16.77
N MET A 39 -4.34 -18.65 -16.47
CA MET A 39 -3.63 -18.51 -15.19
C MET A 39 -4.25 -17.47 -14.25
N GLY A 40 -5.38 -16.86 -14.63
CA GLY A 40 -6.10 -15.88 -13.81
C GLY A 40 -7.02 -16.48 -12.75
N ARG A 41 -7.19 -17.81 -12.72
CA ARG A 41 -8.20 -18.48 -11.88
C ARG A 41 -7.65 -19.23 -10.66
N TYR A 42 -6.33 -19.30 -10.49
CA TYR A 42 -5.71 -20.02 -9.36
C TYR A 42 -5.10 -19.12 -8.28
N CYS A 43 -4.99 -17.80 -8.51
CA CYS A 43 -4.46 -16.85 -7.52
C CYS A 43 -5.52 -15.89 -6.93
N SER A 44 -6.80 -16.13 -7.21
CA SER A 44 -7.88 -15.22 -6.77
C SER A 44 -8.34 -15.44 -5.33
N ASP A 45 -8.07 -16.60 -4.73
CA ASP A 45 -8.70 -16.99 -3.46
C ASP A 45 -7.78 -16.86 -2.23
N ASP A 46 -6.49 -16.59 -2.43
CA ASP A 46 -5.52 -16.50 -1.33
C ASP A 46 -5.36 -15.02 -0.89
N SER A 47 -6.31 -14.58 -0.06
CA SER A 47 -6.36 -13.23 0.52
C SER A 47 -5.04 -12.79 1.19
N GLY A 48 -4.23 -13.74 1.67
CA GLY A 48 -2.94 -13.46 2.32
C GLY A 48 -1.86 -12.87 1.40
N LEU A 49 -1.95 -13.07 0.09
CA LEU A 49 -1.02 -12.48 -0.87
C LEU A 49 -1.24 -10.97 -1.01
N TRP A 50 -2.50 -10.53 -0.98
CA TRP A 50 -2.86 -9.12 -1.15
C TRP A 50 -2.51 -8.26 0.07
N VAL A 51 -2.31 -8.89 1.23
CA VAL A 51 -1.87 -8.25 2.48
C VAL A 51 -0.34 -8.06 2.53
N SER A 52 0.43 -8.94 1.91
CA SER A 52 1.90 -8.96 2.03
C SER A 52 2.63 -8.24 0.88
N VAL A 53 2.09 -8.27 -0.34
CA VAL A 53 2.66 -7.61 -1.53
C VAL A 53 2.85 -6.08 -1.39
N PRO A 54 1.98 -5.32 -0.70
CA PRO A 54 2.16 -3.87 -0.56
C PRO A 54 3.49 -3.45 0.10
N GLN A 55 4.11 -4.32 0.92
CA GLN A 55 5.39 -4.02 1.56
C GLN A 55 6.57 -3.97 0.57
N GLY A 56 6.44 -4.61 -0.59
CA GLY A 56 7.45 -4.64 -1.65
C GLY A 56 7.22 -3.65 -2.79
N VAL A 57 6.10 -2.91 -2.76
CA VAL A 57 5.76 -1.89 -3.76
C VAL A 57 6.03 -0.52 -3.14
N GLU A 58 6.78 0.33 -3.84
CA GLU A 58 6.86 1.74 -3.48
C GLU A 58 5.47 2.37 -3.67
N LEU A 59 4.75 2.57 -2.56
CA LEU A 59 3.36 3.06 -2.59
C LEU A 59 3.29 4.56 -2.86
N TRP A 60 4.21 5.32 -2.29
CA TRP A 60 4.20 6.78 -2.34
C TRP A 60 5.42 7.30 -3.09
N VAL A 61 5.18 8.20 -4.04
CA VAL A 61 6.23 8.94 -4.75
C VAL A 61 6.14 10.40 -4.35
N SER A 62 7.26 11.00 -3.97
CA SER A 62 7.34 12.45 -3.83
C SER A 62 7.45 13.09 -5.21
N VAL A 63 6.57 14.05 -5.50
CA VAL A 63 6.70 14.87 -6.70
C VAL A 63 7.77 15.92 -6.42
N TYR A 64 8.94 15.77 -7.05
CA TYR A 64 10.11 16.63 -6.83
C TYR A 64 9.74 18.13 -6.80
N ASP A 65 10.40 18.87 -5.90
CA ASP A 65 10.26 20.31 -5.61
C ASP A 65 8.91 20.81 -5.06
N SER A 66 7.88 19.96 -5.04
CA SER A 66 6.53 20.41 -4.75
C SER A 66 6.02 20.03 -3.35
N GLY A 67 6.70 19.12 -2.66
CA GLY A 67 6.29 18.59 -1.35
C GLY A 67 5.06 17.67 -1.40
N TRP A 68 4.45 17.49 -2.58
CA TRP A 68 3.30 16.63 -2.78
C TRP A 68 3.73 15.16 -2.80
N THR A 69 2.87 14.33 -2.22
CA THR A 69 2.99 12.87 -2.27
C THR A 69 1.84 12.34 -3.10
N VAL A 70 2.14 11.46 -4.05
CA VAL A 70 1.15 10.81 -4.90
C VAL A 70 1.27 9.30 -4.80
N LEU A 71 0.17 8.60 -5.02
CA LEU A 71 0.19 7.15 -5.08
C LEU A 71 0.89 6.70 -6.36
N HIS A 72 1.84 5.77 -6.25
CA HIS A 72 2.55 5.24 -7.41
C HIS A 72 1.57 4.51 -8.34
N LYS A 73 1.72 4.68 -9.66
CA LYS A 73 0.84 4.06 -10.67
C LYS A 73 0.67 2.54 -10.51
N ASN A 74 1.74 1.85 -10.07
CA ASN A 74 1.70 0.40 -9.84
C ASN A 74 0.80 0.03 -8.65
N ALA A 75 0.70 0.90 -7.64
CA ALA A 75 -0.19 0.68 -6.51
C ALA A 75 -1.67 0.82 -6.93
N VAL A 76 -1.99 1.80 -7.79
CA VAL A 76 -3.33 1.91 -8.40
C VAL A 76 -3.66 0.68 -9.23
N MET A 77 -2.75 0.28 -10.13
CA MET A 77 -2.93 -0.92 -10.95
C MET A 77 -3.10 -2.19 -10.11
N PHE A 78 -2.37 -2.29 -8.99
CA PHE A 78 -2.52 -3.39 -8.04
C PHE A 78 -3.95 -3.46 -7.49
N LEU A 79 -4.51 -2.34 -7.04
CA LEU A 79 -5.90 -2.25 -6.58
C LEU A 79 -6.90 -2.63 -7.66
N GLU A 80 -6.67 -2.21 -8.91
CA GLU A 80 -7.53 -2.57 -10.03
C GLU A 80 -7.48 -4.07 -10.38
N THR A 81 -6.37 -4.74 -10.11
CA THR A 81 -6.25 -6.19 -10.33
C THR A 81 -6.70 -7.02 -9.13
N ALA A 82 -6.87 -6.41 -7.95
CA ALA A 82 -7.24 -7.09 -6.74
C ALA A 82 -8.68 -7.64 -6.82
N PRO A 83 -8.92 -8.90 -6.43
CA PRO A 83 -10.27 -9.46 -6.34
C PRO A 83 -11.09 -8.79 -5.24
N ASP A 84 -10.44 -8.33 -4.17
CA ASP A 84 -11.01 -7.49 -3.13
C ASP A 84 -10.08 -6.27 -2.88
N PRO A 85 -10.36 -5.13 -3.52
CA PRO A 85 -9.56 -3.93 -3.36
C PRO A 85 -9.57 -3.36 -1.94
N SER A 86 -10.60 -3.67 -1.14
CA SER A 86 -10.74 -3.16 0.23
C SER A 86 -9.64 -3.72 1.13
N VAL A 87 -9.34 -5.01 1.02
CA VAL A 87 -8.26 -5.68 1.76
C VAL A 87 -6.88 -5.13 1.39
N ALA A 88 -6.67 -4.89 0.09
CA ALA A 88 -5.44 -4.28 -0.41
C ALA A 88 -5.28 -2.83 0.10
N LEU A 89 -6.37 -2.06 0.12
CA LEU A 89 -6.38 -0.68 0.63
C LEU A 89 -6.13 -0.60 2.13
N GLU A 90 -6.72 -1.49 2.94
CA GLU A 90 -6.42 -1.55 4.39
C GLU A 90 -4.94 -1.84 4.62
N SER A 91 -4.33 -2.70 3.79
CA SER A 91 -2.89 -2.97 3.86
C SER A 91 -2.05 -1.74 3.49
N PHE A 92 -2.51 -0.93 2.54
CA PHE A 92 -1.86 0.36 2.24
C PHE A 92 -2.01 1.33 3.43
N ALA A 93 -3.17 1.33 4.09
CA ALA A 93 -3.44 2.19 5.24
C ALA A 93 -2.48 1.89 6.38
N ASP A 94 -2.24 0.60 6.68
CA ASP A 94 -1.27 0.17 7.69
C ASP A 94 0.14 0.67 7.41
N LEU A 95 0.53 0.73 6.12
CA LEU A 95 1.84 1.22 5.69
C LEU A 95 1.97 2.74 5.73
N THR A 96 0.88 3.47 6.00
CA THR A 96 0.88 4.93 6.14
C THR A 96 1.77 5.37 7.29
N SER A 97 1.96 4.51 8.30
CA SER A 97 2.92 4.75 9.37
C SER A 97 4.34 4.36 8.95
N PRO A 98 5.30 5.30 8.93
CA PRO A 98 6.69 4.96 8.71
C PRO A 98 7.25 4.15 9.89
N THR A 99 8.19 3.25 9.61
CA THR A 99 8.90 2.49 10.66
C THR A 99 9.90 3.36 11.44
N SER A 100 10.38 4.43 10.83
CA SER A 100 11.26 5.44 11.42
C SER A 100 10.99 6.79 10.75
N TRP A 101 10.96 7.86 11.53
CA TRP A 101 10.71 9.21 11.03
C TRP A 101 11.44 10.27 11.84
N SER A 102 11.53 11.46 11.26
CA SER A 102 11.96 12.68 11.94
C SER A 102 10.95 13.79 11.65
N GLY A 103 10.83 14.76 12.56
CA GLY A 103 9.81 15.80 12.47
C GLY A 103 8.40 15.30 12.85
N SER A 104 7.39 15.98 12.32
CA SER A 104 5.97 15.69 12.63
C SER A 104 5.48 14.43 11.91
N LEU A 105 5.05 13.45 12.70
CA LEU A 105 4.41 12.24 12.18
C LEU A 105 3.06 12.58 11.54
N ALA A 106 2.32 13.52 12.14
CA ALA A 106 1.05 13.98 11.59
C ALA A 106 1.19 14.57 10.18
N ASN A 107 2.27 15.30 9.90
CA ASN A 107 2.53 15.82 8.55
C ASN A 107 2.85 14.71 7.54
N ILE A 108 3.61 13.68 7.96
CA ILE A 108 3.89 12.51 7.11
C ILE A 108 2.60 11.76 6.80
N TRP A 109 1.76 11.53 7.81
CA TRP A 109 0.46 10.89 7.62
C TRP A 109 -0.46 11.71 6.73
N GLN A 110 -0.51 13.05 6.89
CA GLN A 110 -1.31 13.92 6.04
C GLN A 110 -0.92 13.79 4.57
N ALA A 111 0.36 13.91 4.25
CA ALA A 111 0.82 13.82 2.86
C ALA A 111 0.44 12.47 2.21
N ARG A 112 0.50 11.38 2.98
CA ARG A 112 0.08 10.05 2.51
C ARG A 112 -1.43 9.90 2.41
N ALA A 113 -2.19 10.47 3.34
CA ALA A 113 -3.65 10.49 3.31
C ALA A 113 -4.18 11.33 2.13
N ASP A 114 -3.55 12.46 1.83
CA ASP A 114 -3.88 13.29 0.67
C ASP A 114 -3.71 12.47 -0.64
N ALA A 115 -2.65 11.67 -0.73
CA ALA A 115 -2.46 10.74 -1.86
C ALA A 115 -3.55 9.65 -1.96
N PHE A 116 -4.11 9.21 -0.82
CA PHE A 116 -5.28 8.33 -0.80
C PHE A 116 -6.55 9.04 -1.24
N GLY A 117 -6.69 10.34 -0.95
CA GLY A 117 -7.83 11.16 -1.33
C GLY A 117 -8.13 11.11 -2.83
N GLU A 118 -7.09 10.97 -3.66
CA GLU A 118 -7.23 10.79 -5.12
C GLU A 118 -8.05 9.54 -5.49
N LEU A 119 -7.99 8.47 -4.69
CA LEU A 119 -8.74 7.24 -4.92
C LEU A 119 -10.24 7.38 -4.64
N ILE A 120 -10.66 8.42 -3.91
CA ILE A 120 -12.09 8.69 -3.65
C ILE A 120 -12.83 9.01 -4.96
N HIS A 121 -12.11 9.49 -5.97
CA HIS A 121 -12.64 9.81 -7.30
C HIS A 121 -12.44 8.67 -8.32
N HIS A 122 -12.02 7.48 -7.87
CA HIS A 122 -11.78 6.35 -8.75
C HIS A 122 -13.07 5.87 -9.44
N PRO A 123 -13.03 5.47 -10.74
CA PRO A 123 -14.23 5.06 -11.47
C PRO A 123 -14.87 3.76 -10.97
N ARG A 124 -14.11 2.92 -10.25
CA ARG A 124 -14.64 1.71 -9.63
C ARG A 124 -15.16 2.02 -8.22
N ALA A 125 -16.45 1.75 -8.00
CA ALA A 125 -17.14 2.06 -6.75
C ALA A 125 -16.55 1.35 -5.53
N ASP A 126 -16.14 0.08 -5.69
CA ASP A 126 -15.51 -0.71 -4.63
C ASP A 126 -14.22 -0.05 -4.10
N ILE A 127 -13.38 0.47 -5.01
CA ILE A 127 -12.16 1.21 -4.65
C ILE A 127 -12.52 2.57 -4.04
N SER A 128 -13.42 3.32 -4.66
CA SER A 128 -13.74 4.68 -4.19
C SER A 128 -14.40 4.71 -2.83
N ASP A 129 -15.27 3.73 -2.54
CA ASP A 129 -15.97 3.64 -1.26
C ASP A 129 -15.01 3.19 -0.16
N ALA A 130 -14.21 2.15 -0.40
CA ALA A 130 -13.18 1.72 0.56
C ALA A 130 -12.14 2.84 0.82
N ALA A 131 -11.74 3.58 -0.22
CA ALA A 131 -10.82 4.71 -0.07
C ALA A 131 -11.42 5.82 0.80
N ARG A 132 -12.72 6.11 0.66
CA ARG A 132 -13.41 7.12 1.47
C ARG A 132 -13.42 6.73 2.95
N ASP A 133 -13.79 5.49 3.26
CA ASP A 133 -13.85 4.98 4.63
C ASP A 133 -12.47 5.01 5.31
N ILE A 134 -11.42 4.61 4.59
CA ILE A 134 -10.04 4.63 5.08
C ILE A 134 -9.54 6.07 5.25
N HIS A 135 -9.82 6.94 4.28
CA HIS A 135 -9.40 8.34 4.33
C HIS A 135 -10.01 9.06 5.55
N GLU A 136 -11.31 8.88 5.83
CA GLU A 136 -11.95 9.44 7.02
C GLU A 136 -11.28 8.95 8.32
N ARG A 137 -10.94 7.65 8.39
CA ARG A 137 -10.23 7.08 9.55
C ARG A 137 -8.83 7.69 9.72
N LEU A 138 -8.08 7.85 8.63
CA LEU A 138 -6.75 8.46 8.65
C LEU A 138 -6.82 9.92 9.11
N MET A 139 -7.80 10.69 8.65
CA MET A 139 -7.97 12.09 9.06
C MET A 139 -8.17 12.24 10.57
N LEU A 140 -8.98 11.37 11.19
CA LEU A 140 -9.17 11.34 12.65
C LEU A 140 -7.88 10.99 13.39
N MET A 141 -7.09 10.05 12.86
CA MET A 141 -5.80 9.68 13.44
C MET A 141 -4.78 10.82 13.36
N ILE A 142 -4.75 11.54 12.23
CA ILE A 142 -3.87 12.69 12.00
C ILE A 142 -4.18 13.82 12.99
N GLU A 143 -5.46 14.18 13.16
CA GLU A 143 -5.86 15.23 14.09
C GLU A 143 -5.42 14.91 15.51
N ARG A 144 -5.69 13.69 15.99
CA ARG A 144 -5.25 13.24 17.31
C ARG A 144 -3.72 13.31 17.47
N GLN A 145 -2.97 12.97 16.42
CA GLN A 145 -1.52 13.01 16.46
C GLN A 145 -0.98 14.45 16.48
N ARG A 146 -1.60 15.39 15.76
CA ARG A 146 -1.26 16.82 15.84
C ARG A 146 -1.44 17.34 17.25
N ASP A 147 -2.57 17.04 17.88
CA ASP A 147 -2.84 17.44 19.26
C ASP A 147 -1.78 16.90 20.22
N ARG A 148 -1.40 15.63 20.04
CA ARG A 148 -0.36 15.00 20.85
C ARG A 148 0.99 15.71 20.70
N GLU A 149 1.45 15.92 19.46
CA GLU A 149 2.71 16.62 19.18
C GLU A 149 2.71 18.02 19.79
N GLN A 150 1.63 18.78 19.64
CA GLN A 150 1.52 20.11 20.21
C GLN A 150 1.54 20.12 21.75
N GLN A 151 0.95 19.11 22.40
CA GLN A 151 1.02 18.95 23.85
C GLN A 151 2.44 18.61 24.33
N GLU A 152 3.17 17.78 23.58
CA GLU A 152 4.55 17.40 23.89
C GLU A 152 5.48 18.61 23.75
N ASP A 153 5.33 19.40 22.69
CA ASP A 153 6.08 20.65 22.48
C ASP A 153 5.87 21.66 23.62
N ARG A 154 4.61 21.87 24.04
CA ARG A 154 4.29 22.75 25.18
C ARG A 154 4.94 22.31 26.48
N LYS A 155 4.99 21.00 26.75
CA LYS A 155 5.64 20.44 27.95
C LYS A 155 7.15 20.55 27.89
N GLY A 156 7.72 20.47 26.68
CA GLY A 156 9.14 20.68 26.43
C GLY A 156 9.56 22.10 26.75
N GLU A 157 8.82 23.10 26.27
CA GLU A 157 9.13 24.52 26.50
C GLU A 157 9.10 24.89 27.99
N GLN A 158 8.12 24.37 28.74
CA GLN A 158 7.99 24.62 30.20
C GLN A 158 9.11 24.00 31.05
N ARG A 159 10.01 23.18 30.49
CA ARG A 159 11.16 22.62 31.21
C ARG A 159 12.41 23.49 31.18
N PHE A 160 12.42 24.52 30.34
CA PHE A 160 13.59 25.38 30.12
C PHE A 160 13.44 26.79 30.73
N GLU A 161 12.34 27.05 31.46
CA GLU A 161 12.13 28.22 32.34
C GLU A 161 12.38 27.85 33.81
#